data_AF-A0A7W1V558-F1
#
_entry.id   AF-A0A7W1V558-F1
#
_cell.length_a   1.000
_cell.length_b   1.000
_cell.length_c   1.000
_cell.angle_alpha   90.00
_cell.angle_beta   90.00
_cell.angle_gamma   90.00
#
_symmetry.space_group_name_H-M   'P 1'
#
loop_
_entity.id
_entity.type
_entity.pdbx_description
1 polymer ?
#
loop_
_entity_poly.entity_id
_entity_poly.type
_entity_poly.pdbx_seq_one_letter_code
_entity_poly.pdbx_strand_id
1 'polypeptide(L)'
;MAGRIREDDIALVRERSRIDEVVSTHVTLRNAGSGSLKGLCPFHDEKTPSFQVTPGRGFYHCFGCQEGGDVITFVMKVEGVGFTEAVERLAGRYGVDLRYVDDGGAVPRRDPGQRARLVAAHAAAAEFYVDQLATGDALPGRQFLSERGFDKDAAETFGVGFAPRGGEALIRHLRGKGFGDDELVMGGLVARNDRGPYDRFRGRLLWPIRELSGDVVG
;
A
#
# COMPACT_ATOMS: atom_id res chain seq x y z
N MET A 1 3.53 -4.90 -16.06
CA MET A 1 3.83 -3.49 -16.39
C MET A 1 2.55 -2.82 -16.84
N ALA A 2 1.98 -1.91 -16.06
CA ALA A 2 0.79 -1.17 -16.48
C ALA A 2 1.05 -0.49 -17.84
N GLY A 3 0.03 -0.42 -18.71
CA GLY A 3 0.15 0.28 -19.99
C GLY A 3 0.64 1.71 -19.82
N ARG A 4 1.19 2.32 -20.86
CA ARG A 4 1.63 3.72 -20.77
C ARG A 4 0.38 4.60 -20.62
N ILE A 5 0.26 5.36 -19.53
CA ILE A 5 -0.81 6.35 -19.34
C ILE A 5 -0.67 7.39 -20.46
N ARG A 6 -1.78 7.84 -21.05
CA ARG A 6 -1.76 8.90 -22.08
C ARG A 6 -1.10 10.15 -21.52
N GLU A 7 -0.23 10.78 -22.31
CA GLU A 7 0.48 11.99 -21.91
C GLU A 7 -0.48 13.13 -21.52
N ASP A 8 -1.60 13.26 -22.23
CA ASP A 8 -2.66 14.23 -21.92
C ASP A 8 -3.22 14.05 -20.49
N ASP A 9 -3.40 12.80 -20.05
CA ASP A 9 -3.96 12.51 -18.74
C ASP A 9 -2.91 12.71 -17.64
N ILE A 10 -1.63 12.40 -17.92
CA ILE A 10 -0.51 12.73 -17.03
C ILE A 10 -0.40 14.25 -16.84
N ALA A 11 -0.53 15.01 -17.93
CA ALA A 11 -0.52 16.47 -17.89
C ALA A 11 -1.70 17.02 -17.09
N LEU A 12 -2.90 16.46 -17.29
CA LEU A 12 -4.10 16.85 -16.55
C LEU A 12 -3.99 16.53 -15.05
N VAL A 13 -3.44 15.37 -14.68
CA VAL A 13 -3.16 15.03 -13.28
C VAL A 13 -2.19 16.05 -12.68
N ARG A 14 -1.12 16.38 -13.38
CA ARG A 14 -0.12 17.36 -12.93
C ARG A 14 -0.71 18.75 -12.77
N GLU A 15 -1.60 19.16 -13.66
CA GLU A 15 -2.28 20.46 -13.59
C GLU A 15 -3.25 20.55 -12.42
N ARG A 16 -4.07 19.50 -12.21
CA ARG A 16 -5.05 19.48 -11.10
C ARG A 16 -4.42 19.26 -9.74
N SER A 17 -3.30 18.55 -9.69
CA SER A 17 -2.62 18.22 -8.44
C SER A 17 -1.77 19.40 -7.97
N ARG A 18 -2.39 20.29 -7.20
CA ARG A 18 -1.70 21.44 -6.61
C ARG A 18 -0.59 20.98 -5.67
N ILE A 19 0.65 21.31 -6.04
CA ILE A 19 1.84 20.83 -5.32
C ILE A 19 1.90 21.29 -3.86
N ASP A 20 1.43 22.50 -3.54
CA ASP A 20 1.33 22.98 -2.16
C ASP A 20 0.37 22.14 -1.33
N GLU A 21 -0.80 21.79 -1.89
CA GLU A 21 -1.79 20.97 -1.19
C GLU A 21 -1.29 19.55 -0.95
N VAL A 22 -0.64 18.96 -1.96
CA VAL A 22 -0.06 17.61 -1.85
C VAL A 22 1.10 17.60 -0.85
N VAL A 23 2.04 18.54 -0.94
CA VAL A 23 3.17 18.58 -0.01
C VAL A 23 2.71 18.86 1.43
N SER A 24 1.72 19.73 1.61
CA SER A 24 1.22 20.11 2.94
C SER A 24 0.58 18.96 3.71
N THR A 25 0.25 17.83 3.07
CA THR A 25 -0.19 16.62 3.79
C THR A 25 0.95 15.86 4.47
N HIS A 26 2.21 16.13 4.10
CA HIS A 26 3.39 15.44 4.64
C HIS A 26 4.27 16.35 5.48
N VAL A 27 4.36 17.64 5.14
CA VAL A 27 5.24 18.60 5.83
C VAL A 27 4.52 19.91 6.12
N THR A 28 4.84 20.51 7.27
CA THR A 28 4.34 21.86 7.59
C THR A 28 5.08 22.90 6.76
N LEU A 29 4.34 23.60 5.91
CA LEU A 29 4.85 24.69 5.08
C LEU A 29 4.52 26.05 5.68
N ARG A 30 5.45 27.00 5.56
CA ARG A 30 5.28 28.41 5.91
C ARG A 30 5.54 29.29 4.71
N ASN A 31 4.88 30.44 4.64
CA ASN A 31 5.11 31.39 3.56
C ASN A 31 6.56 31.92 3.61
N ALA A 32 7.24 31.90 2.47
CA ALA A 32 8.63 32.34 2.31
C ALA A 32 8.75 33.59 1.42
N GLY A 33 7.63 34.24 1.09
CA GLY A 33 7.57 35.37 0.18
C GLY A 33 7.58 34.96 -1.30
N SER A 34 7.24 35.91 -2.18
CA SER A 34 7.26 35.75 -3.65
C SER A 34 6.45 34.57 -4.18
N GLY A 35 5.37 34.19 -3.47
CA GLY A 35 4.53 33.05 -3.86
C GLY A 35 5.17 31.68 -3.60
N SER A 36 6.27 31.62 -2.84
CA SER A 36 6.90 30.37 -2.43
C SER A 36 6.59 30.02 -0.97
N LEU A 37 6.57 28.73 -0.69
CA LEU A 37 6.42 28.15 0.63
C LEU A 37 7.72 27.45 1.03
N LYS A 38 7.98 27.32 2.32
CA LYS A 38 9.19 26.69 2.85
C LYS A 38 8.90 25.84 4.08
N GLY A 39 9.59 24.71 4.22
CA GLY A 39 9.47 23.78 5.34
C GLY A 39 10.76 22.98 5.58
N LEU A 40 10.70 22.04 6.53
CA LEU A 40 11.72 21.02 6.70
C LEU A 40 11.60 19.98 5.57
N CYS A 41 12.73 19.53 5.05
CA CYS A 41 12.74 18.54 4.00
C CYS A 41 12.28 17.16 4.50
N PRO A 42 11.37 16.47 3.81
CA PRO A 42 10.98 15.10 4.16
C PRO A 42 12.00 14.04 3.71
N PHE A 43 13.00 14.42 2.91
CA PHE A 43 13.94 13.48 2.28
C PHE A 43 15.30 13.39 2.98
N HIS A 44 15.57 14.25 3.94
CA HIS A 44 16.79 14.18 4.76
C HIS A 44 16.57 14.87 6.11
N ASP A 45 17.38 14.54 7.09
CA ASP A 45 17.31 15.13 8.43
C ASP A 45 18.02 16.50 8.46
N GLU A 46 17.27 17.55 8.80
CA GLU A 46 17.78 18.92 8.90
C GLU A 46 17.07 19.72 10.00
N LYS A 47 17.77 20.71 10.59
CA LYS A 47 17.22 21.59 11.63
C LYS A 47 16.74 22.94 11.10
N THR A 48 17.27 23.35 9.96
CA THR A 48 16.92 24.62 9.30
C THR A 48 16.08 24.33 8.08
N PRO A 49 14.92 24.97 7.88
CA PRO A 49 14.13 24.78 6.68
C PRO A 49 14.99 25.02 5.43
N SER A 50 15.12 24.05 4.54
CA SER A 50 15.73 24.22 3.22
C SER A 50 14.82 23.76 2.07
N PHE A 51 13.70 23.14 2.39
CA PHE A 51 12.71 22.66 1.43
C PHE A 51 11.80 23.79 0.98
N GLN A 52 11.85 24.15 -0.31
CA GLN A 52 11.01 25.19 -0.91
C GLN A 52 10.02 24.59 -1.89
N VAL A 53 8.77 25.06 -1.85
CA VAL A 53 7.72 24.74 -2.82
C VAL A 53 7.30 26.02 -3.51
N THR A 54 7.20 26.01 -4.84
CA THR A 54 6.73 27.15 -5.62
C THR A 54 5.47 26.72 -6.39
N PRO A 55 4.27 26.94 -5.84
CA PRO A 55 3.02 26.47 -6.44
C PRO A 55 2.77 27.01 -7.85
N GLY A 56 3.10 28.28 -8.09
CA GLY A 56 2.97 28.88 -9.43
C GLY A 56 3.86 28.23 -10.50
N ARG A 57 4.87 27.45 -10.12
CA ARG A 57 5.71 26.65 -11.03
C ARG A 57 5.40 25.15 -10.96
N GLY A 58 4.52 24.72 -10.05
CA GLY A 58 4.25 23.30 -9.82
C GLY A 58 5.49 22.49 -9.39
N PHE A 59 6.44 23.12 -8.69
CA PHE A 59 7.77 22.56 -8.45
C PHE A 59 8.22 22.70 -7.00
N TYR A 60 9.00 21.74 -6.50
CA TYR A 60 9.70 21.81 -5.22
C TYR A 60 11.21 21.65 -5.40
N HIS A 61 11.98 22.23 -4.48
CA HIS A 61 13.42 22.07 -4.40
C HIS A 61 13.91 22.16 -2.97
N CYS A 62 14.76 21.23 -2.56
CA CYS A 62 15.46 21.26 -1.29
C CYS A 62 16.88 21.78 -1.49
N PHE A 63 17.22 22.91 -0.86
CA PHE A 63 18.58 23.45 -0.94
C PHE A 63 19.60 22.69 -0.07
N GLY A 64 19.16 21.86 0.87
CA GLY A 64 20.01 21.02 1.70
C GLY A 64 20.50 19.76 0.95
N CYS A 65 19.57 18.94 0.46
CA CYS A 65 19.89 17.67 -0.21
C CYS A 65 19.83 17.71 -1.75
N GLN A 66 19.52 18.88 -2.35
CA GLN A 66 19.39 19.07 -3.80
C GLN A 66 18.27 18.27 -4.49
N GLU A 67 17.40 17.62 -3.72
CA GLU A 67 16.24 16.94 -4.28
C GLU A 67 15.21 17.95 -4.77
N GLY A 68 14.69 17.74 -5.97
CA GLY A 68 13.73 18.63 -6.60
C GLY A 68 12.91 17.92 -7.67
N GLY A 69 11.72 18.44 -7.93
CA GLY A 69 10.79 17.80 -8.86
C GLY A 69 9.42 18.44 -8.87
N ASP A 70 8.54 17.82 -9.65
CA ASP A 70 7.11 18.14 -9.68
C ASP A 70 6.34 17.38 -8.59
N VAL A 71 5.02 17.58 -8.56
CA VAL A 71 4.10 16.90 -7.63
C VAL A 71 4.14 15.36 -7.74
N ILE A 72 4.36 14.81 -8.94
CA ILE A 72 4.42 13.35 -9.14
C ILE A 72 5.72 12.80 -8.55
N THR A 73 6.83 13.49 -8.82
CA THR A 73 8.16 13.17 -8.29
C THR A 73 8.15 13.20 -6.76
N PHE A 74 7.48 14.20 -6.18
CA PHE A 74 7.31 14.31 -4.73
C PHE A 74 6.62 13.06 -4.16
N VAL A 75 5.47 12.68 -4.72
CA VAL A 75 4.70 11.49 -4.28
C VAL A 75 5.52 10.22 -4.42
N MET A 76 6.20 10.03 -5.55
CA MET A 76 7.09 8.87 -5.75
C MET A 76 8.15 8.75 -4.66
N LYS A 77 8.79 9.87 -4.32
CA LYS A 77 9.88 9.89 -3.33
C LYS A 77 9.38 9.76 -1.89
N VAL A 78 8.29 10.46 -1.54
CA VAL A 78 7.78 10.49 -0.16
C VAL A 78 7.03 9.20 0.21
N GLU A 79 6.41 8.53 -0.77
CA GLU A 79 5.66 7.28 -0.55
C GLU A 79 6.41 6.03 -1.01
N GLY A 80 7.56 6.18 -1.69
CA GLY A 80 8.37 5.06 -2.17
C GLY A 80 7.72 4.27 -3.31
N VAL A 81 6.89 4.93 -4.13
CA VAL A 81 6.10 4.29 -5.20
C VAL A 81 6.66 4.59 -6.60
N GLY A 82 6.32 3.74 -7.56
CA GLY A 82 6.68 3.95 -8.97
C GLY A 82 5.87 5.05 -9.65
N PHE A 83 6.32 5.50 -10.83
CA PHE A 83 5.69 6.60 -11.57
C PHE A 83 4.20 6.37 -11.86
N THR A 84 3.82 5.23 -12.43
CA THR A 84 2.43 4.91 -12.76
C THR A 84 1.54 4.96 -11.51
N GLU A 85 2.01 4.37 -10.41
CA GLU A 85 1.26 4.33 -9.16
C GLU A 85 1.09 5.73 -8.56
N ALA A 86 2.13 6.57 -8.60
CA ALA A 86 2.03 7.97 -8.18
C ALA A 86 0.98 8.75 -9.01
N VAL A 87 0.94 8.53 -10.33
CA VAL A 87 -0.08 9.15 -11.20
C VAL A 87 -1.47 8.62 -10.87
N GLU A 88 -1.64 7.31 -10.66
CA GLU A 88 -2.92 6.69 -10.29
C GLU A 88 -3.46 7.20 -8.95
N ARG A 89 -2.59 7.34 -7.94
CA ARG A 89 -2.96 7.89 -6.62
C ARG A 89 -3.42 9.36 -6.73
N LEU A 90 -2.66 10.17 -7.44
CA LEU A 90 -3.03 11.58 -7.68
C LEU A 90 -4.31 11.68 -8.50
N ALA A 91 -4.47 10.85 -9.53
CA ALA A 91 -5.68 10.80 -10.35
C ALA A 91 -6.92 10.44 -9.53
N GLY A 92 -6.84 9.43 -8.66
CA GLY A 92 -7.92 9.06 -7.75
C GLY A 92 -8.27 10.18 -6.77
N ARG A 93 -7.27 10.88 -6.24
CA ARG A 93 -7.46 12.01 -5.30
C ARG A 93 -8.10 13.23 -5.96
N TYR A 94 -7.76 13.53 -7.21
CA TYR A 94 -8.20 14.72 -7.94
C TYR A 94 -9.24 14.44 -9.04
N GLY A 95 -9.84 13.24 -9.02
CA GLY A 95 -10.93 12.85 -9.92
C GLY A 95 -10.57 12.95 -11.40
N VAL A 96 -9.39 12.46 -11.78
CA VAL A 96 -8.95 12.38 -13.18
C VAL A 96 -9.09 10.96 -13.68
N ASP A 97 -9.87 10.78 -14.75
CA ASP A 97 -9.99 9.47 -15.40
C ASP A 97 -8.76 9.21 -16.30
N LEU A 98 -7.98 8.19 -15.93
CA LEU A 98 -6.77 7.83 -16.68
C LEU A 98 -7.09 6.89 -17.84
N ARG A 99 -6.64 7.25 -19.04
CA ARG A 99 -6.66 6.41 -20.23
C ARG A 99 -5.25 5.89 -20.48
N TYR A 100 -5.17 4.64 -20.94
CA TYR A 100 -3.91 3.94 -21.19
C TYR A 100 -3.77 3.66 -22.69
N VAL A 101 -2.57 3.86 -23.22
CA VAL A 101 -2.21 3.47 -24.58
C VAL A 101 -1.77 2.01 -24.55
N ASP A 102 -2.44 1.17 -25.35
CA ASP A 102 -2.07 -0.23 -25.53
C ASP A 102 -0.86 -0.30 -26.48
N ASP A 103 0.34 -0.26 -25.93
CA ASP A 103 1.59 -0.58 -26.66
C ASP A 103 1.71 -2.10 -26.87
N GLY A 104 0.79 -2.72 -27.62
CA GLY A 104 0.95 -4.03 -28.30
C GLY A 104 1.44 -5.25 -27.51
N GLY A 105 1.69 -5.15 -26.21
CA GLY A 105 2.17 -6.19 -25.33
C GLY A 105 1.07 -6.47 -24.32
N ALA A 106 0.48 -7.66 -24.41
CA ALA A 106 -0.50 -8.15 -23.46
C ALA A 106 0.11 -8.20 -22.04
N VAL A 107 0.00 -7.10 -21.31
CA VAL A 107 -0.02 -7.14 -19.86
C VAL A 107 -1.49 -7.14 -19.48
N PRO A 108 -1.97 -8.14 -18.73
CA PRO A 108 -3.33 -8.08 -18.22
C PRO A 108 -3.46 -6.79 -17.42
N ARG A 109 -4.32 -5.87 -17.86
CA ARG A 109 -4.91 -4.86 -16.98
C ARG A 109 -5.30 -5.62 -15.71
N ARG A 110 -4.74 -5.27 -14.54
CA ARG A 110 -5.36 -5.69 -13.28
C ARG A 110 -6.71 -5.02 -13.28
N ASP A 111 -7.72 -5.78 -13.66
CA ASP A 111 -9.11 -5.39 -13.56
C ASP A 111 -9.30 -4.71 -12.18
N PRO A 112 -9.83 -3.48 -12.10
CA PRO A 112 -10.16 -2.86 -10.81
C PRO A 112 -10.95 -3.82 -9.91
N GLY A 113 -11.79 -4.67 -10.51
CA GLY A 113 -12.45 -5.79 -9.83
C GLY A 113 -11.48 -6.82 -9.25
N GLN A 114 -10.40 -7.16 -9.96
CA GLN A 114 -9.36 -8.07 -9.48
C GLN A 114 -8.60 -7.52 -8.27
N ARG A 115 -8.20 -6.24 -8.26
CA ARG A 115 -7.56 -5.66 -7.04
C ARG A 115 -8.51 -5.71 -5.86
N ALA A 116 -9.75 -5.26 -6.04
CA ALA A 116 -10.77 -5.29 -5.00
C ALA A 116 -10.98 -6.74 -4.48
N ARG A 117 -11.00 -7.72 -5.38
CA ARG A 117 -11.09 -9.15 -5.04
C ARG A 117 -9.93 -9.64 -4.19
N LEU A 118 -8.70 -9.26 -4.53
CA LEU A 118 -7.50 -9.67 -3.79
C LEU A 118 -7.44 -9.01 -2.41
N VAL A 119 -7.82 -7.75 -2.30
CA VAL A 119 -7.94 -7.05 -1.00
C VAL A 119 -9.01 -7.72 -0.13
N ALA A 120 -10.17 -8.05 -0.71
CA ALA A 120 -11.23 -8.78 -0.01
C ALA A 120 -10.75 -10.17 0.47
N ALA A 121 -9.93 -10.86 -0.32
CA ALA A 121 -9.35 -12.14 0.08
C ALA A 121 -8.39 -12.00 1.27
N HIS A 122 -7.55 -10.96 1.28
CA HIS A 122 -6.64 -10.67 2.40
C HIS A 122 -7.39 -10.24 3.66
N ALA A 123 -8.44 -9.43 3.53
CA ALA A 123 -9.30 -9.07 4.66
C ALA A 123 -9.94 -10.33 5.28
N ALA A 124 -10.52 -11.20 4.45
CA ALA A 124 -11.10 -12.45 4.91
C ALA A 124 -10.07 -13.42 5.52
N ALA A 125 -8.83 -13.40 5.04
CA ALA A 125 -7.73 -14.19 5.59
C ALA A 125 -7.27 -13.64 6.95
N ALA A 126 -7.17 -12.32 7.10
CA ALA A 126 -6.81 -11.68 8.35
C ALA A 126 -7.84 -12.01 9.45
N GLU A 127 -9.14 -11.87 9.15
CA GLU A 127 -10.23 -12.29 10.05
C GLU A 127 -10.06 -13.76 10.48
N PHE A 128 -9.87 -14.65 9.51
CA PHE A 128 -9.66 -16.07 9.78
C PHE A 128 -8.48 -16.29 10.73
N TYR A 129 -7.33 -15.66 10.48
CA TYR A 129 -6.16 -15.86 11.32
C TYR A 129 -6.34 -15.30 12.73
N VAL A 130 -7.06 -14.18 12.90
CA VAL A 130 -7.43 -13.66 14.22
C VAL A 130 -8.27 -14.70 14.97
N ASP A 131 -9.29 -15.27 14.33
CA ASP A 131 -10.12 -16.32 14.95
C ASP A 131 -9.29 -17.55 15.34
N GLN A 132 -8.33 -17.94 14.50
CA GLN A 132 -7.44 -19.06 14.78
C GLN A 132 -6.54 -18.82 16.02
N LEU A 133 -6.24 -17.57 16.37
CA LEU A 133 -5.42 -17.24 17.55
C LEU A 133 -6.09 -17.69 18.85
N ALA A 134 -7.42 -17.82 18.90
CA ALA A 134 -8.16 -18.30 20.08
C ALA A 134 -8.15 -19.83 20.23
N THR A 135 -7.75 -20.58 19.19
CA THR A 135 -7.82 -22.05 19.19
C THR A 135 -6.72 -22.72 20.01
N GLY A 136 -6.85 -24.02 20.27
CA GLY A 136 -5.82 -24.81 20.97
C GLY A 136 -4.48 -24.87 20.22
N ASP A 137 -4.49 -24.91 18.87
CA ASP A 137 -3.27 -24.99 18.06
C ASP A 137 -2.38 -23.74 18.19
N ALA A 138 -2.99 -22.60 18.53
CA ALA A 138 -2.32 -21.32 18.73
C ALA A 138 -1.71 -21.13 20.13
N LEU A 139 -1.83 -22.12 21.05
CA LEU A 139 -1.30 -21.99 22.42
C LEU A 139 0.19 -21.58 22.46
N PRO A 140 1.11 -22.19 21.68
CA PRO A 140 2.50 -21.75 21.66
C PRO A 140 2.69 -20.31 21.17
N GLY A 141 1.82 -19.86 20.25
CA GLY A 141 1.82 -18.47 19.77
C GLY A 141 1.39 -17.49 20.86
N ARG A 142 0.32 -17.78 21.60
CA ARG A 142 -0.12 -16.93 22.71
C ARG A 142 0.90 -16.87 23.85
N GLN A 143 1.57 -17.99 24.15
CA GLN A 143 2.68 -18.02 25.13
C GLN A 143 3.82 -17.12 24.68
N PHE A 144 4.24 -17.22 23.41
CA PHE A 144 5.28 -16.36 22.84
C PHE A 144 4.93 -14.86 22.92
N LEU A 145 3.69 -14.49 22.63
CA LEU A 145 3.22 -13.10 22.75
C LEU A 145 3.30 -12.62 24.20
N SER A 146 2.77 -13.42 25.14
CA SER A 146 2.76 -13.08 26.56
C SER A 146 4.17 -12.93 27.14
N GLU A 147 5.11 -13.81 26.77
CA GLU A 147 6.51 -13.73 27.20
C GLU A 147 7.23 -12.46 26.71
N ARG A 148 6.74 -11.87 25.61
CA ARG A 148 7.26 -10.63 25.04
C ARG A 148 6.55 -9.38 25.56
N GLY A 149 5.65 -9.52 26.54
CA GLY A 149 4.83 -8.42 27.07
C GLY A 149 3.74 -7.96 26.10
N PHE A 150 3.39 -8.79 25.12
CA PHE A 150 2.34 -8.51 24.15
C PHE A 150 1.03 -9.13 24.65
N ASP A 151 0.18 -8.29 25.23
CA ASP A 151 -1.09 -8.72 25.81
C ASP A 151 -2.18 -8.90 24.74
N LYS A 152 -3.38 -9.27 25.21
CA LYS A 152 -4.54 -9.50 24.36
C LYS A 152 -4.98 -8.23 23.63
N ASP A 153 -4.96 -7.09 24.32
CA ASP A 153 -5.41 -5.82 23.76
C ASP A 153 -4.47 -5.36 22.63
N ALA A 154 -3.16 -5.56 22.80
CA ALA A 154 -2.18 -5.35 21.74
C ALA A 154 -2.42 -6.31 20.55
N ALA A 155 -2.68 -7.60 20.81
CA ALA A 155 -3.01 -8.57 19.76
C ALA A 155 -4.23 -8.16 18.95
N GLU A 156 -5.30 -7.69 19.60
CA GLU A 156 -6.50 -7.19 18.92
C GLU A 156 -6.21 -5.90 18.14
N THR A 157 -5.49 -4.95 18.74
CA THR A 157 -5.15 -3.66 18.11
C THR A 157 -4.36 -3.83 16.81
N PHE A 158 -3.37 -4.72 16.81
CA PHE A 158 -2.54 -4.96 15.63
C PHE A 158 -3.11 -6.06 14.71
N GLY A 159 -4.25 -6.65 15.06
CA GLY A 159 -4.89 -7.73 14.29
C GLY A 159 -4.04 -8.99 14.18
N VAL A 160 -3.30 -9.33 15.24
CA VAL A 160 -2.43 -10.51 15.28
C VAL A 160 -3.26 -11.77 15.14
N GLY A 161 -2.82 -12.68 14.27
CA GLY A 161 -3.46 -13.95 14.02
C GLY A 161 -2.52 -15.14 14.11
N PHE A 162 -3.06 -16.34 13.95
CA PHE A 162 -2.29 -17.58 13.93
C PHE A 162 -2.61 -18.42 12.70
N ALA A 163 -1.59 -18.86 11.97
CA ALA A 163 -1.74 -19.79 10.86
C ALA A 163 -1.75 -21.24 11.38
N PRO A 164 -2.85 -22.01 11.19
CA PRO A 164 -2.91 -23.41 11.62
C PRO A 164 -1.83 -24.27 10.96
N ARG A 165 -1.40 -25.32 11.66
CA ARG A 165 -0.32 -26.19 11.17
C ARG A 165 -0.72 -27.07 9.98
N GLY A 166 -2.02 -27.36 9.84
CA GLY A 166 -2.55 -28.31 8.85
C GLY A 166 -2.36 -27.90 7.39
N GLY A 167 -2.18 -26.61 7.10
CA GLY A 167 -1.82 -26.14 5.75
C GLY A 167 -2.93 -26.18 4.69
N GLU A 168 -4.18 -26.44 5.08
CA GLU A 168 -5.34 -26.44 4.18
C GLU A 168 -6.55 -25.67 4.76
N ALA A 169 -6.39 -25.07 5.94
CA ALA A 169 -7.50 -24.50 6.68
C ALA A 169 -7.94 -23.17 6.06
N LEU A 170 -6.98 -22.32 5.66
CA LEU A 170 -7.27 -21.05 5.03
C LEU A 170 -7.90 -21.25 3.65
N ILE A 171 -7.30 -22.08 2.79
CA ILE A 171 -7.83 -22.31 1.45
C ILE A 171 -9.26 -22.86 1.48
N ARG A 172 -9.57 -23.77 2.42
CA ARG A 172 -10.93 -24.29 2.59
C ARG A 172 -11.90 -23.18 3.03
N HIS A 173 -11.48 -22.34 3.97
CA HIS A 173 -12.27 -21.20 4.45
C HIS A 173 -12.57 -20.20 3.32
N LEU A 174 -11.55 -19.80 2.57
CA LEU A 174 -11.68 -18.81 1.50
C LEU A 174 -12.47 -19.37 0.29
N ARG A 175 -12.33 -20.65 -0.05
CA ARG A 175 -13.21 -21.31 -1.02
C ARG A 175 -14.67 -21.25 -0.59
N GLY A 176 -14.95 -21.47 0.71
CA GLY A 176 -16.29 -21.31 1.29
C GLY A 176 -16.85 -19.89 1.16
N LYS A 177 -15.98 -18.88 1.13
CA LYS A 177 -16.32 -17.47 0.86
C LYS A 177 -16.36 -17.11 -0.64
N GLY A 178 -16.25 -18.09 -1.53
CA GLY A 178 -16.34 -17.90 -2.99
C GLY A 178 -15.02 -17.45 -3.64
N PHE A 179 -13.88 -17.57 -2.95
CA PHE A 179 -12.58 -17.29 -3.54
C PHE A 179 -12.05 -18.48 -4.36
N GLY A 180 -11.59 -18.20 -5.58
CA GLY A 180 -11.03 -19.18 -6.51
C GLY A 180 -9.55 -19.50 -6.23
N ASP A 181 -9.06 -20.63 -6.71
CA ASP A 181 -7.67 -21.03 -6.41
C ASP A 181 -6.62 -20.11 -7.07
N ASP A 182 -6.85 -19.70 -8.32
CA ASP A 182 -5.88 -18.88 -9.06
C ASP A 182 -5.69 -17.50 -8.43
N GLU A 183 -6.76 -16.90 -7.92
CA GLU A 183 -6.70 -15.61 -7.21
C GLU A 183 -6.06 -15.73 -5.83
N LEU A 184 -6.28 -16.84 -5.10
CA LEU A 184 -5.63 -17.05 -3.80
C LEU A 184 -4.12 -17.29 -3.96
N VAL A 185 -3.73 -17.94 -5.06
CA VAL A 185 -2.32 -18.09 -5.45
C VAL A 185 -1.74 -16.76 -5.89
N MET A 186 -2.47 -15.99 -6.70
CA MET A 186 -2.04 -14.66 -7.15
C MET A 186 -1.88 -13.66 -6.00
N GLY A 187 -2.82 -13.67 -5.04
CA GLY A 187 -2.75 -12.89 -3.80
C GLY A 187 -1.69 -13.40 -2.84
N GLY A 188 -1.14 -14.59 -3.07
CA GLY A 188 -0.06 -15.14 -2.27
C GLY A 188 -0.48 -15.72 -0.92
N LEU A 189 -1.78 -15.86 -0.67
CA LEU A 189 -2.32 -16.56 0.50
C LEU A 189 -2.12 -18.08 0.38
N VAL A 190 -2.11 -18.58 -0.85
CA VAL A 190 -1.96 -19.99 -1.21
C VAL A 190 -0.74 -20.18 -2.12
N ALA A 191 -0.08 -21.33 -2.03
CA ALA A 191 0.96 -21.77 -2.96
C ALA A 191 0.56 -23.11 -3.61
N ARG A 192 1.23 -23.49 -4.71
CA ARG A 192 0.97 -24.76 -5.42
C ARG A 192 2.19 -25.67 -5.36
N ASN A 193 1.94 -26.97 -5.23
CA ASN A 193 2.92 -28.04 -5.48
C ASN A 193 2.26 -29.13 -6.34
N ASP A 194 2.98 -30.22 -6.57
CA ASP A 194 2.50 -31.35 -7.39
C ASP A 194 1.24 -32.04 -6.84
N ARG A 195 0.93 -31.87 -5.55
CA ARG A 195 -0.26 -32.43 -4.89
C ARG A 195 -1.44 -31.48 -4.86
N GLY A 196 -1.26 -30.23 -5.26
CA GLY A 196 -2.30 -29.21 -5.31
C GLY A 196 -1.98 -27.94 -4.50
N PRO A 197 -2.98 -27.06 -4.34
CA PRO A 197 -2.83 -25.81 -3.61
C PRO A 197 -2.84 -26.02 -2.09
N TYR A 198 -1.99 -25.27 -1.37
CA TYR A 198 -1.84 -25.33 0.09
C TYR A 198 -1.60 -23.93 0.69
N ASP A 199 -1.90 -23.76 1.97
CA ASP A 199 -1.74 -22.49 2.70
C ASP A 199 -0.26 -22.09 2.77
N ARG A 200 0.05 -20.83 2.41
CA ARG A 200 1.42 -20.33 2.41
C ARG A 200 2.02 -20.29 3.82
N PHE A 201 1.24 -19.84 4.79
CA PHE A 201 1.65 -19.75 6.20
C PHE A 201 1.16 -20.95 6.99
N ARG A 202 2.04 -21.50 7.85
CA ARG A 202 1.78 -22.70 8.67
C ARG A 202 2.50 -22.60 10.01
N GLY A 203 1.77 -22.78 11.11
CA GLY A 203 2.31 -22.82 12.48
C GLY A 203 3.01 -21.53 12.91
N ARG A 204 2.52 -20.37 12.47
CA ARG A 204 3.16 -19.06 12.69
C ARG A 204 2.15 -18.06 13.24
N LEU A 205 2.63 -17.18 14.12
CA LEU A 205 1.96 -15.91 14.38
C LEU A 205 2.09 -15.02 13.14
N LEU A 206 1.01 -14.32 12.81
CA LEU A 206 0.92 -13.44 11.65
C LEU A 206 0.51 -12.04 12.09
N TRP A 207 1.13 -11.04 11.46
CA TRP A 207 0.74 -9.64 11.55
C TRP A 207 0.27 -9.20 10.16
N PRO A 208 -0.97 -8.70 10.03
CA PRO A 208 -1.46 -8.20 8.77
C PRO A 208 -0.72 -6.91 8.39
N ILE A 209 -0.25 -6.83 7.15
CA ILE A 209 0.32 -5.62 6.56
C ILE A 209 -0.82 -4.84 5.93
N ARG A 210 -0.93 -3.57 6.32
CA ARG A 210 -1.99 -2.67 5.87
C ARG A 210 -1.43 -1.51 5.06
N GLU A 211 -2.18 -1.08 4.05
CA GLU A 211 -1.97 0.21 3.41
C GLU A 211 -2.42 1.36 4.32
N LEU A 212 -2.09 2.61 3.93
CA LEU A 212 -2.53 3.81 4.64
C LEU A 212 -4.07 3.94 4.73
N SER A 213 -4.79 3.33 3.79
CA SER A 213 -6.26 3.24 3.82
C SER A 213 -6.79 2.30 4.92
N GLY A 214 -5.92 1.45 5.49
CA GLY A 214 -6.29 0.39 6.45
C GLY A 214 -6.55 -0.98 5.79
N ASP A 215 -6.58 -1.05 4.47
CA ASP A 215 -6.77 -2.28 3.70
C ASP A 215 -5.64 -3.27 3.95
N VAL A 216 -5.98 -4.53 4.24
CA VAL A 216 -5.00 -5.61 4.40
C VAL A 216 -4.51 -6.05 3.02
N VAL A 217 -3.20 -6.05 2.82
CA VAL A 217 -2.56 -6.36 1.52
C VAL A 217 -1.49 -7.43 1.61
N GLY A 218 -1.20 -7.95 2.80
CA GLY A 218 -0.22 -9.01 3.04
C GLY A 218 -0.26 -9.57 4.46
#